data_AF-A0A444UWK2-F1
#
_entry.id   AF-A0A444UWK2-F1
#
_cell.length_a   1.000
_cell.length_b   1.000
_cell.length_c   1.000
_cell.angle_alpha   90.00
_cell.angle_beta   90.00
_cell.angle_gamma   90.00
#
_symmetry.space_group_name_H-M   'P 1'
#
loop_
_entity.id
_entity.type
_entity.pdbx_description
1 polymer ?
#
loop_
_entity_poly.entity_id
_entity_poly.type
_entity_poly.pdbx_seq_one_letter_code
_entity_poly.pdbx_strand_id
1 'polypeptide(L)'
;MAEMRDQMQQQLDEYQGLLDIKLALDMEISAYRKLLEGEEHRLKLSPSPSSRVTVSRATSSSLASATRSSRAKRKRIEVEESSGSSGISSGGSSSSNVQISQKAESSGEISIEEIDLEGKSVCVKNNGDKDQSLGGWRLKRQIGDADEIAYKFTPKYVLKAGQTVTIWSAEAGVSHSPPSDLLWKSQSSWGTGDSIRTFLVNSDGQVGHGDTLTGKTLQQVCSLLHPPVLSLPRKLQ
;
A
#
# COMPACT_ATOMS: atom_id res chain seq x y z
N MET A 1 -8.93 -33.39 34.63
CA MET A 1 -9.64 -32.24 34.00
C MET A 1 -8.66 -31.15 33.53
N ALA A 2 -7.61 -30.84 34.29
CA ALA A 2 -6.57 -29.90 33.86
C ALA A 2 -5.72 -30.40 32.68
N GLU A 3 -5.35 -31.68 32.67
CA GLU A 3 -4.51 -32.24 31.61
C GLU A 3 -5.21 -32.28 30.23
N MET A 4 -6.52 -32.53 30.20
CA MET A 4 -7.31 -32.57 28.96
C MET A 4 -7.44 -31.20 28.29
N ARG A 5 -7.60 -30.12 29.08
CA ARG A 5 -7.61 -28.75 28.53
C ARG A 5 -6.23 -28.33 28.02
N ASP A 6 -5.16 -28.77 28.70
CA ASP A 6 -3.79 -28.42 28.33
C ASP A 6 -3.39 -29.16 27.04
N GLN A 7 -3.79 -30.42 26.89
CA GLN A 7 -3.65 -31.17 25.64
C GLN A 7 -4.44 -30.54 24.48
N MET A 8 -5.67 -30.10 24.74
CA MET A 8 -6.47 -29.43 23.71
C MET A 8 -5.85 -28.10 23.29
N GLN A 9 -5.31 -27.34 24.23
CA GLN A 9 -4.60 -26.09 23.94
C GLN A 9 -3.34 -26.36 23.11
N GLN A 10 -2.56 -27.39 23.49
CA GLN A 10 -1.37 -27.77 22.74
C GLN A 10 -1.69 -28.18 21.30
N GLN A 11 -2.80 -28.90 21.08
CA GLN A 11 -3.25 -29.25 19.73
C GLN A 11 -3.66 -28.02 18.90
N LEU A 12 -4.28 -27.01 19.53
CA LEU A 12 -4.62 -25.77 18.85
C LEU A 12 -3.36 -24.97 18.47
N ASP A 13 -2.37 -24.94 19.35
CA ASP A 13 -1.10 -24.26 19.10
C ASP A 13 -0.29 -24.95 17.99
N GLU A 14 -0.23 -26.28 18.01
CA GLU A 14 0.40 -27.08 16.94
C GLU A 14 -0.33 -26.90 15.60
N TYR A 15 -1.67 -26.88 15.61
CA TYR A 15 -2.47 -26.64 14.41
C TYR A 15 -2.25 -25.24 13.84
N GLN A 16 -2.19 -24.23 14.70
CA GLN A 16 -1.89 -22.86 14.28
C GLN A 16 -0.49 -22.76 13.66
N GLY A 17 0.53 -23.38 14.28
CA GLY A 17 1.87 -23.44 13.72
C GLY A 17 1.92 -24.13 12.34
N LEU A 18 1.17 -25.23 12.18
CA LEU A 18 1.08 -25.92 10.89
C LEU A 18 0.37 -25.07 9.82
N LEU A 19 -0.65 -24.30 10.21
CA LEU A 19 -1.35 -23.38 9.32
C LEU A 19 -0.43 -22.25 8.84
N ASP A 20 0.40 -21.71 9.72
CA ASP A 20 1.37 -20.67 9.40
C ASP A 20 2.44 -21.19 8.42
N ILE A 21 2.96 -22.40 8.65
CA ILE A 21 3.88 -23.08 7.72
C ILE A 21 3.21 -23.27 6.35
N LYS A 22 1.96 -23.72 6.33
CA LYS A 22 1.19 -23.91 5.09
C LYS A 22 1.02 -22.60 4.33
N LEU A 23 0.73 -21.50 5.01
CA LEU A 23 0.60 -20.18 4.40
C LEU A 23 1.93 -19.70 3.81
N ALA A 24 3.04 -19.91 4.53
CA ALA A 24 4.37 -19.59 4.04
C ALA A 24 4.72 -20.37 2.76
N LEU A 25 4.41 -21.67 2.73
CA LEU A 25 4.60 -22.52 1.55
C LEU A 25 3.73 -22.08 0.36
N ASP A 26 2.47 -21.69 0.61
CA ASP A 26 1.58 -21.16 -0.44
C ASP A 26 2.14 -19.86 -1.04
N MET A 27 2.69 -18.98 -0.20
CA MET A 27 3.36 -17.76 -0.66
C MET A 27 4.60 -18.08 -1.50
N GLU A 28 5.45 -19.00 -1.04
CA GLU A 28 6.65 -19.44 -1.75
C GLU A 28 6.31 -20.05 -3.11
N ILE A 29 5.32 -20.95 -3.18
CA ILE A 29 4.84 -21.52 -4.45
C ILE A 29 4.33 -20.42 -5.39
N SER A 30 3.60 -19.44 -4.87
CA SER A 30 3.10 -18.32 -5.68
C SER A 30 4.24 -17.44 -6.23
N ALA A 31 5.28 -17.23 -5.44
CA ALA A 31 6.45 -16.47 -5.84
C ALA A 31 7.23 -17.22 -6.93
N TYR A 32 7.43 -18.53 -6.77
CA TYR A 32 8.07 -19.36 -7.80
C TYR A 32 7.28 -19.35 -9.12
N ARG A 33 5.94 -19.47 -9.07
CA ARG A 33 5.09 -19.36 -10.27
C ARG A 33 5.26 -18.01 -10.98
N LYS A 34 5.23 -16.90 -10.24
CA LYS A 34 5.41 -15.55 -10.80
C LYS A 34 6.80 -15.34 -11.40
N LEU A 35 7.83 -15.89 -10.78
CA LEU A 35 9.20 -15.81 -11.30
C LEU A 35 9.33 -16.60 -12.61
N LEU A 36 8.71 -17.78 -12.69
CA LEU A 36 8.66 -18.60 -13.91
C LEU A 36 7.86 -17.92 -15.04
N GLU A 37 6.71 -17.31 -14.75
CA GLU A 37 5.97 -16.45 -15.70
C GLU A 37 6.84 -15.25 -16.16
N GLY A 38 7.66 -14.74 -15.23
CA GLY A 38 8.70 -13.74 -15.43
C GLY A 38 9.82 -14.17 -16.41
N GLU A 39 10.17 -15.44 -16.43
CA GLU A 39 11.18 -15.95 -17.35
C GLU A 39 10.58 -16.32 -18.72
N GLU A 40 9.38 -16.88 -18.74
CA GLU A 40 8.67 -17.25 -19.97
C GLU A 40 8.38 -16.05 -20.88
N HIS A 41 8.05 -14.88 -20.32
CA HIS A 41 7.82 -13.67 -21.13
C HIS A 41 9.11 -13.09 -21.74
N ARG A 42 10.25 -13.19 -21.02
CA ARG A 42 11.56 -12.72 -21.50
C ARG A 42 12.12 -13.64 -22.58
N LEU A 43 11.90 -14.94 -22.43
CA LEU A 43 12.35 -15.96 -23.37
C LEU A 43 11.39 -16.15 -24.55
N LYS A 44 10.29 -15.38 -24.64
CA LYS A 44 9.20 -15.54 -25.63
C LYS A 44 8.72 -17.00 -25.74
N LEU A 45 8.77 -17.72 -24.62
CA LEU A 45 8.29 -19.10 -24.52
C LEU A 45 6.78 -19.17 -24.29
N SER A 46 6.12 -18.01 -24.15
CA SER A 46 4.66 -17.94 -24.23
C SER A 46 4.23 -18.76 -25.45
N PRO A 47 3.43 -19.83 -25.27
CA PRO A 47 2.82 -20.48 -26.40
C PRO A 47 1.93 -19.41 -27.02
N SER A 48 2.47 -18.79 -28.08
CA SER A 48 1.69 -18.08 -29.11
C SER A 48 0.40 -18.86 -29.27
N PRO A 49 -0.80 -18.24 -29.18
CA PRO A 49 -2.05 -18.96 -29.32
C PRO A 49 -1.92 -19.77 -30.59
N SER A 50 -1.79 -21.09 -30.39
CA SER A 50 -1.38 -22.02 -31.42
C SER A 50 -2.25 -21.72 -32.63
N SER A 51 -1.61 -21.29 -33.71
CA SER A 51 -2.12 -21.53 -35.05
C SER A 51 -2.74 -22.92 -35.01
N ARG A 52 -4.07 -23.00 -35.12
CA ARG A 52 -4.73 -24.28 -35.31
C ARG A 52 -4.28 -24.73 -36.68
N VAL A 53 -3.14 -25.43 -36.73
CA VAL A 53 -2.76 -26.28 -37.84
C VAL A 53 -3.81 -27.37 -37.86
N THR A 54 -4.89 -27.12 -38.60
CA THR A 54 -5.84 -28.17 -38.96
C THR A 54 -5.09 -29.15 -39.84
N VAL A 55 -4.75 -30.31 -39.27
CA VAL A 55 -4.29 -31.47 -40.01
C VAL A 55 -5.47 -31.97 -40.84
N SER A 56 -5.54 -31.57 -42.10
CA SER A 56 -6.49 -32.14 -43.06
C SER A 56 -5.73 -33.07 -43.99
N ARG A 57 -5.99 -34.36 -43.81
CA ARG A 57 -5.55 -35.43 -44.69
C ARG A 57 -6.28 -35.31 -46.05
N ALA A 58 -5.46 -35.33 -47.11
CA ALA A 58 -5.68 -35.91 -48.44
C ALA A 58 -6.51 -35.18 -49.52
N THR A 59 -6.01 -35.39 -50.75
CA THR A 59 -6.65 -35.33 -52.09
C THR A 59 -6.66 -34.02 -52.90
N SER A 60 -5.78 -34.01 -53.92
CA SER A 60 -5.98 -33.64 -55.34
C SER A 60 -6.81 -32.40 -55.77
N SER A 61 -6.22 -31.68 -56.74
CA SER A 61 -6.86 -30.87 -57.82
C SER A 61 -7.62 -29.60 -57.34
N SER A 62 -7.70 -28.45 -58.00
CA SER A 62 -7.38 -27.98 -59.36
C SER A 62 -7.85 -26.49 -59.41
N LEU A 63 -7.09 -25.63 -60.10
CA LEU A 63 -7.46 -24.41 -60.86
C LEU A 63 -8.51 -23.36 -60.39
N ALA A 64 -8.17 -22.12 -60.78
CA ALA A 64 -9.02 -21.04 -61.29
C ALA A 64 -9.52 -19.92 -60.34
N SER A 65 -8.98 -18.73 -60.61
CA SER A 65 -9.69 -17.55 -61.13
C SER A 65 -10.68 -16.76 -60.26
N ALA A 66 -10.35 -15.46 -60.19
CA ALA A 66 -11.22 -14.33 -60.53
C ALA A 66 -12.23 -13.78 -59.50
N THR A 67 -11.84 -12.61 -58.98
CA THR A 67 -12.56 -11.33 -59.06
C THR A 67 -13.97 -11.13 -58.44
N ARG A 68 -14.07 -9.96 -57.77
CA ARG A 68 -15.18 -8.99 -57.67
C ARG A 68 -16.23 -9.11 -56.56
N SER A 69 -16.46 -7.92 -55.98
CA SER A 69 -17.76 -7.40 -55.54
C SER A 69 -18.33 -8.06 -54.27
N SER A 70 -19.12 -7.43 -53.42
CA SER A 70 -19.57 -6.06 -53.21
C SER A 70 -20.44 -6.14 -51.94
N ARG A 71 -20.83 -4.99 -51.41
CA ARG A 71 -22.17 -4.76 -50.83
C ARG A 71 -22.47 -5.32 -49.43
N ALA A 72 -22.50 -4.35 -48.50
CA ALA A 72 -23.57 -4.06 -47.52
C ALA A 72 -24.02 -5.17 -46.54
N LYS A 73 -24.20 -4.80 -45.26
CA LYS A 73 -25.48 -4.37 -44.63
C LYS A 73 -25.45 -4.58 -43.10
N ARG A 74 -25.62 -3.45 -42.39
CA ARG A 74 -26.20 -3.16 -41.04
C ARG A 74 -26.69 -4.32 -40.15
N LYS A 75 -26.55 -4.14 -38.82
CA LYS A 75 -27.58 -4.23 -37.71
C LYS A 75 -26.85 -4.42 -36.35
N ARG A 76 -26.67 -3.42 -35.47
CA ARG A 76 -27.53 -2.76 -34.42
C ARG A 76 -28.07 -3.71 -33.32
N ILE A 77 -28.03 -3.20 -32.06
CA ILE A 77 -28.87 -3.51 -30.85
C ILE A 77 -28.36 -4.71 -30.03
N GLU A 78 -28.27 -4.79 -28.69
CA GLU A 78 -28.44 -3.99 -27.45
C GLU A 78 -27.83 -4.88 -26.35
N VAL A 79 -27.33 -4.33 -25.24
CA VAL A 79 -27.44 -5.02 -23.94
C VAL A 79 -27.64 -3.96 -22.86
N GLU A 80 -28.81 -4.00 -22.23
CA GLU A 80 -29.09 -3.35 -20.95
C GLU A 80 -29.07 -4.39 -19.82
N GLU A 81 -28.74 -3.86 -18.63
CA GLU A 81 -29.08 -4.29 -17.26
C GLU A 81 -28.39 -5.49 -16.57
N SER A 82 -27.60 -5.10 -15.56
CA SER A 82 -27.79 -5.41 -14.14
C SER A 82 -27.88 -6.87 -13.66
N SER A 83 -26.89 -7.27 -12.86
CA SER A 83 -27.09 -7.81 -11.51
C SER A 83 -25.74 -8.03 -10.82
N GLY A 84 -25.68 -7.70 -9.54
CA GLY A 84 -24.44 -7.46 -8.80
C GLY A 84 -23.71 -8.68 -8.26
N SER A 85 -22.51 -8.43 -7.72
CA SER A 85 -22.05 -9.03 -6.47
C SER A 85 -20.76 -8.34 -6.03
N SER A 86 -20.85 -7.71 -4.87
CA SER A 86 -19.77 -7.25 -4.02
C SER A 86 -18.75 -8.37 -3.74
N GLY A 87 -17.47 -8.10 -4.02
CA GLY A 87 -16.35 -9.01 -3.77
C GLY A 87 -15.09 -8.26 -3.36
N ILE A 88 -15.03 -7.92 -2.07
CA ILE A 88 -13.82 -7.66 -1.29
C ILE A 88 -12.64 -8.56 -1.74
N SER A 89 -11.51 -7.97 -2.13
CA SER A 89 -10.23 -8.68 -2.25
C SER A 89 -9.12 -7.90 -1.55
N SER A 90 -9.14 -8.07 -0.24
CA SER A 90 -8.02 -7.94 0.68
C SER A 90 -6.85 -8.82 0.24
N GLY A 91 -5.86 -8.23 -0.42
CA GLY A 91 -4.56 -8.85 -0.70
C GLY A 91 -3.58 -8.59 0.44
N GLY A 92 -3.78 -9.30 1.55
CA GLY A 92 -2.87 -9.27 2.71
C GLY A 92 -1.60 -10.05 2.40
N SER A 93 -0.50 -9.33 2.25
CA SER A 93 0.86 -9.86 2.28
C SER A 93 1.25 -10.06 3.75
N SER A 94 1.71 -11.26 4.14
CA SER A 94 2.20 -11.52 5.51
C SER A 94 3.64 -12.02 5.47
N SER A 95 4.56 -11.12 5.14
CA SER A 95 5.86 -11.06 5.81
C SER A 95 5.61 -10.60 7.25
N SER A 96 6.16 -11.31 8.26
CA SER A 96 6.27 -10.90 9.68
C SER A 96 5.05 -10.14 10.23
N ASN A 97 4.27 -10.72 11.15
CA ASN A 97 3.03 -10.10 11.66
C ASN A 97 3.33 -8.82 12.49
N VAL A 98 3.70 -7.74 11.81
CA VAL A 98 3.93 -6.38 12.26
C VAL A 98 2.71 -5.63 11.76
N GLN A 99 1.74 -5.42 12.65
CA GLN A 99 0.53 -4.68 12.34
C GLN A 99 0.90 -3.20 12.28
N ILE A 100 1.10 -2.69 11.07
CA ILE A 100 1.34 -1.27 10.82
C ILE A 100 0.00 -0.55 10.99
N SER A 101 -0.12 0.26 12.03
CA SER A 101 -1.27 1.14 12.23
C SER A 101 -0.89 2.54 11.75
N GLN A 102 -1.55 3.02 10.70
CA GLN A 102 -1.40 4.37 10.19
C GLN A 102 -2.69 5.14 10.43
N LYS A 103 -2.62 6.21 11.21
CA LYS A 103 -3.72 7.13 11.46
C LYS A 103 -3.36 8.48 10.85
N ALA A 104 -4.11 8.91 9.83
CA ALA A 104 -3.92 10.19 9.17
C ALA A 104 -5.14 11.10 9.42
N GLU A 105 -4.87 12.34 9.80
CA GLU A 105 -5.87 13.38 10.04
C GLU A 105 -5.47 14.63 9.24
N SER A 106 -6.26 15.02 8.24
CA SER A 106 -6.06 16.26 7.49
C SER A 106 -7.10 17.29 7.90
N SER A 107 -6.67 18.38 8.54
CA SER A 107 -7.56 19.51 8.88
C SER A 107 -7.57 20.61 7.80
N GLY A 108 -7.05 20.34 6.59
CA GLY A 108 -7.15 21.25 5.44
C GLY A 108 -6.92 20.56 4.09
N GLU A 109 -6.87 21.35 3.02
CA GLU A 109 -6.70 20.88 1.63
C GLU A 109 -5.38 20.12 1.41
N ILE A 110 -4.36 20.42 2.24
CA ILE A 110 -3.06 19.76 2.19
C ILE A 110 -3.05 18.54 3.12
N SER A 111 -2.68 17.38 2.58
CA SER A 111 -2.56 16.12 3.32
C SER A 111 -1.19 15.47 3.10
N ILE A 112 -0.79 14.65 4.06
CA ILE A 112 0.37 13.76 3.94
C ILE A 112 -0.15 12.41 3.43
N GLU A 113 0.21 12.04 2.19
CA GLU A 113 -0.30 10.79 1.57
C GLU A 113 0.58 9.59 1.89
N GLU A 114 1.90 9.74 1.79
CA GLU A 114 2.82 8.61 1.85
C GLU A 114 4.03 8.93 2.73
N ILE A 115 4.33 8.01 3.65
CA ILE A 115 5.50 8.06 4.50
C ILE A 115 6.31 6.81 4.18
N ASP A 116 7.51 7.00 3.63
CA ASP A 116 8.45 5.90 3.52
C ASP A 116 8.96 5.52 4.92
N LEU A 117 8.71 4.26 5.29
CA LEU A 117 9.13 3.67 6.55
C LEU A 117 10.64 3.46 6.63
N GLU A 118 11.32 3.44 5.49
CA GLU A 118 12.79 3.43 5.39
C GLU A 118 13.39 4.83 5.55
N GLY A 119 12.54 5.86 5.67
CA GLY A 119 12.96 7.22 5.93
C GLY A 119 13.57 7.93 4.71
N LYS A 120 13.34 7.46 3.49
CA LYS A 120 13.90 8.09 2.29
C LYS A 120 13.09 9.30 1.86
N SER A 121 11.77 9.27 2.01
CA SER A 121 10.88 10.33 1.55
C SER A 121 9.61 10.53 2.37
N VAL A 122 9.02 11.71 2.22
CA VAL A 122 7.66 12.03 2.66
C VAL A 122 6.93 12.75 1.51
N CYS A 123 5.72 12.31 1.20
CA CYS A 123 4.87 12.89 0.14
C CYS A 123 3.74 13.72 0.73
N VAL A 124 3.57 14.92 0.19
CA VAL A 124 2.51 15.86 0.54
C VAL A 124 1.68 16.16 -0.71
N LYS A 125 0.36 16.18 -0.57
CA LYS A 125 -0.58 16.44 -1.65
C LYS A 125 -1.47 17.63 -1.35
N ASN A 126 -1.75 18.41 -2.38
CA ASN A 126 -2.85 19.36 -2.37
C ASN A 126 -4.10 18.71 -2.96
N ASN A 127 -5.09 18.42 -2.11
CA ASN A 127 -6.39 17.89 -2.51
C ASN A 127 -7.43 18.98 -2.79
N GLY A 128 -7.06 20.25 -2.63
CA GLY A 128 -7.91 21.38 -2.96
C GLY A 128 -7.95 21.66 -4.45
N ASP A 129 -8.93 22.48 -4.84
CA ASP A 129 -9.12 22.94 -6.22
C ASP A 129 -8.34 24.23 -6.53
N LYS A 130 -7.54 24.72 -5.57
CA LYS A 130 -6.76 25.95 -5.68
C LYS A 130 -5.29 25.71 -5.38
N ASP A 131 -4.45 26.51 -6.02
CA ASP A 131 -3.02 26.54 -5.73
C ASP A 131 -2.79 27.03 -4.30
N GLN A 132 -1.96 26.31 -3.53
CA GLN A 132 -1.66 26.63 -2.14
C GLN A 132 -0.20 27.07 -1.99
N SER A 133 0.01 28.24 -1.39
CA SER A 133 1.37 28.66 -1.03
C SER A 133 1.80 27.95 0.25
N LEU A 134 2.92 27.24 0.19
CA LEU A 134 3.53 26.59 1.36
C LEU A 134 4.73 27.41 1.88
N GLY A 135 4.82 28.68 1.50
CA GLY A 135 5.93 29.55 1.88
C GLY A 135 6.12 29.61 3.38
N GLY A 136 7.27 29.16 3.88
CA GLY A 136 7.58 29.16 5.32
C GLY A 136 6.93 28.05 6.13
N TRP A 137 6.14 27.17 5.51
CA TRP A 137 5.61 25.97 6.14
C TRP A 137 6.75 25.02 6.51
N ARG A 138 6.50 24.16 7.49
CA ARG A 138 7.46 23.17 7.99
C ARG A 138 6.83 21.79 8.04
N LEU A 139 7.44 20.85 7.34
CA LEU A 139 7.13 19.43 7.44
C LEU A 139 8.01 18.82 8.52
N LYS A 140 7.39 18.37 9.60
CA LYS A 140 8.06 17.87 10.81
C LYS A 140 7.89 16.36 10.94
N ARG A 141 8.92 15.70 11.45
CA ARG A 141 8.90 14.28 11.79
C ARG A 141 9.52 14.04 13.16
N GLN A 142 8.86 13.23 13.96
CA GLN A 142 9.29 12.79 15.28
C GLN A 142 9.32 11.26 15.30
N ILE A 143 10.35 10.68 15.93
CA ILE A 143 10.53 9.23 16.04
C ILE A 143 10.60 8.88 17.52
N GLY A 144 9.60 8.16 18.03
CA GLY A 144 9.43 7.93 19.47
C GLY A 144 9.42 9.26 20.22
N ASP A 145 10.24 9.34 21.27
CA ASP A 145 10.42 10.56 22.08
C ASP A 145 11.67 11.38 21.68
N ALA A 146 12.25 11.12 20.50
CA ALA A 146 13.41 11.87 20.02
C ALA A 146 13.05 13.29 19.57
N ASP A 147 14.09 14.11 19.40
CA ASP A 147 13.96 15.47 18.86
C ASP A 147 13.32 15.49 17.46
N GLU A 148 12.46 16.48 17.23
CA GLU A 148 11.80 16.67 15.94
C GLU A 148 12.77 17.19 14.88
N ILE A 149 12.75 16.58 13.70
CA ILE A 149 13.40 17.12 12.51
C ILE A 149 12.37 17.90 11.68
N ALA A 150 12.78 19.02 11.07
CA ALA A 150 11.89 19.88 10.30
C ALA A 150 12.48 20.30 8.95
N TYR A 151 11.80 19.94 7.87
CA TYR A 151 12.06 20.50 6.55
C TYR A 151 11.26 21.79 6.37
N LYS A 152 11.91 22.86 5.89
CA LYS A 152 11.27 24.17 5.65
C LYS A 152 11.10 24.41 4.17
N PHE A 153 9.86 24.65 3.74
CA PHE A 153 9.56 25.06 2.37
C PHE A 153 10.12 26.46 2.07
N THR A 154 10.57 26.66 0.83
CA THR A 154 11.08 27.98 0.42
C THR A 154 9.95 29.00 0.39
N PRO A 155 10.21 30.29 0.66
CA PRO A 155 9.15 31.31 0.77
C PRO A 155 8.26 31.47 -0.47
N LYS A 156 8.75 31.07 -1.65
CA LYS A 156 8.05 31.18 -2.93
C LYS A 156 7.41 29.87 -3.40
N TYR A 157 7.47 28.82 -2.57
CA TYR A 157 6.95 27.52 -2.98
C TYR A 157 5.42 27.53 -3.03
N VAL A 158 4.87 27.03 -4.14
CA VAL A 158 3.44 26.89 -4.39
C VAL A 158 3.17 25.46 -4.85
N LEU A 159 2.29 24.76 -4.13
CA LEU A 159 1.80 23.45 -4.52
C LEU A 159 0.47 23.62 -5.25
N LYS A 160 0.45 23.32 -6.54
CA LYS A 160 -0.75 23.52 -7.36
C LYS A 160 -1.88 22.58 -6.95
N ALA A 161 -3.11 22.96 -7.30
CA ALA A 161 -4.30 22.13 -7.10
C ALA A 161 -4.10 20.71 -7.66
N GLY A 162 -4.44 19.69 -6.88
CA GLY A 162 -4.32 18.28 -7.26
C GLY A 162 -2.89 17.74 -7.38
N GLN A 163 -1.85 18.55 -7.15
CA GLN A 163 -0.45 18.13 -7.28
C GLN A 163 0.11 17.59 -5.97
N THR A 164 1.15 16.76 -6.13
CA THR A 164 1.97 16.23 -5.04
C THR A 164 3.38 16.80 -5.09
N VAL A 165 4.02 16.81 -3.92
CA VAL A 165 5.43 17.08 -3.75
C VAL A 165 6.03 16.02 -2.84
N THR A 166 7.15 15.47 -3.28
CA THR A 166 7.93 14.51 -2.50
C THR A 166 9.18 15.20 -1.98
N ILE A 167 9.39 15.11 -0.67
CA ILE A 167 10.59 15.61 -0.03
C ILE A 167 11.50 14.43 0.28
N TRP A 168 12.58 14.32 -0.47
CA TRP A 168 13.59 13.29 -0.39
C TRP A 168 14.69 13.68 0.61
N SER A 169 15.17 12.69 1.35
CA SER A 169 16.40 12.79 2.14
C SER A 169 17.64 12.71 1.25
N ALA A 170 18.81 13.10 1.77
CA ALA A 170 20.06 13.07 1.01
C ALA A 170 20.49 11.64 0.61
N GLU A 171 20.21 10.63 1.43
CA GLU A 171 20.57 9.24 1.14
C GLU A 171 19.64 8.55 0.14
N ALA A 172 18.50 9.16 -0.20
CA ALA A 172 17.58 8.60 -1.19
C ALA A 172 18.21 8.47 -2.59
N GLY A 173 19.30 9.21 -2.87
CA GLY A 173 20.00 9.17 -4.16
C GLY A 173 19.20 9.77 -5.33
N VAL A 174 18.13 10.51 -5.02
CA VAL A 174 17.25 11.14 -6.01
C VAL A 174 17.73 12.55 -6.35
N SER A 175 17.62 12.93 -7.63
CA SER A 175 17.97 14.27 -8.10
C SER A 175 16.95 15.31 -7.64
N HIS A 176 17.42 16.52 -7.36
CA HIS A 176 16.53 17.63 -6.99
C HIS A 176 15.83 18.20 -8.23
N SER A 177 14.51 17.97 -8.35
CA SER A 177 13.66 18.45 -9.46
C SER A 177 12.40 19.18 -8.97
N PRO A 178 12.51 20.45 -8.51
CA PRO A 178 11.35 21.26 -8.17
C PRO A 178 10.39 21.47 -9.36
N PRO A 179 9.07 21.60 -9.13
CA PRO A 179 8.44 21.66 -7.81
C PRO A 179 8.11 20.30 -7.19
N SER A 180 8.14 19.22 -7.98
CA SER A 180 7.64 17.89 -7.57
C SER A 180 8.59 17.14 -6.64
N ASP A 181 9.92 17.27 -6.84
CA ASP A 181 10.92 16.57 -6.02
C ASP A 181 11.86 17.56 -5.33
N LEU A 182 11.73 17.64 -4.01
CA LEU A 182 12.56 18.49 -3.17
C LEU A 182 13.59 17.63 -2.43
N LEU A 183 14.83 18.08 -2.39
CA LEU A 183 15.92 17.34 -1.75
C LEU A 183 16.37 18.05 -0.48
N TRP A 184 16.24 17.39 0.66
CA TRP A 184 16.72 17.86 1.95
C TRP A 184 18.19 17.49 2.16
N LYS A 185 19.07 18.23 1.47
CA LYS A 185 20.52 17.94 1.42
C LYS A 185 21.23 17.86 2.77
N SER A 186 20.76 18.61 3.77
CA SER A 186 21.38 18.64 5.09
C SER A 186 20.96 17.48 5.98
N GLN A 187 20.03 16.62 5.52
CA GLN A 187 19.50 15.52 6.29
C GLN A 187 19.69 14.20 5.55
N SER A 188 20.42 13.26 6.15
CA SER A 188 20.71 11.97 5.54
C SER A 188 19.45 11.12 5.37
N SER A 189 18.58 11.11 6.37
CA SER A 189 17.34 10.34 6.41
C SER A 189 16.23 11.08 7.17
N TRP A 190 14.97 10.82 6.82
CA TRP A 190 13.81 11.15 7.64
C TRP A 190 13.73 10.32 8.93
N GLY A 191 14.57 9.29 9.04
CA GLY A 191 14.72 8.40 10.17
C GLY A 191 13.67 7.30 10.21
N THR A 192 14.01 6.20 10.85
CA THR A 192 13.22 4.97 10.92
C THR A 192 12.95 4.60 12.38
N GLY A 193 11.81 3.95 12.64
CA GLY A 193 11.46 3.54 14.00
C GLY A 193 10.08 2.91 14.08
N ASP A 194 9.70 2.54 15.30
CA ASP A 194 8.46 1.84 15.59
C ASP A 194 7.29 2.78 15.87
N SER A 195 7.58 4.02 16.27
CA SER A 195 6.58 5.08 16.43
C SER A 195 7.07 6.30 15.67
N ILE A 196 6.39 6.65 14.58
CA ILE A 196 6.73 7.78 13.72
C ILE A 196 5.53 8.70 13.69
N ARG A 197 5.74 9.97 13.99
CA ARG A 197 4.74 11.02 13.81
C ARG A 197 5.25 12.02 12.80
N THR A 198 4.47 12.26 11.76
CA THR A 198 4.80 13.25 10.72
C THR A 198 3.66 14.24 10.60
N PHE A 199 3.95 15.52 10.70
CA PHE A 199 2.92 16.55 10.69
C PHE A 199 3.40 17.82 10.00
N LEU A 200 2.46 18.54 9.40
CA LEU A 200 2.72 19.77 8.68
C LEU A 200 2.26 20.99 9.48
N VAL A 201 3.13 21.98 9.56
CA VAL A 201 2.93 23.24 10.30
C VAL A 201 2.95 24.40 9.33
N ASN A 202 1.92 25.26 9.38
CA ASN A 202 1.83 26.48 8.56
C ASN A 202 2.90 27.52 8.99
N SER A 203 3.08 28.59 8.22
CA SER A 203 3.96 29.74 8.52
C SER A 203 3.72 30.31 9.92
N ASP A 204 2.48 30.28 10.39
CA ASP A 204 2.06 30.87 11.67
C ASP A 204 2.32 29.94 12.87
N GLY A 205 2.85 28.73 12.64
CA GLY A 205 3.16 27.78 13.70
C GLY A 205 1.98 26.90 14.15
N GLN A 206 0.81 27.06 13.54
CA GLN A 206 -0.35 26.18 13.79
C GLN A 206 -0.13 24.80 13.17
N VAL A 207 -0.29 23.75 13.99
CA VAL A 207 -0.24 22.33 13.62
C VAL A 207 -1.64 21.95 13.15
N GLY A 208 -1.85 21.74 11.85
CA GLY A 208 -3.23 21.57 11.35
C GLY A 208 -3.42 21.22 9.88
N HIS A 209 -2.38 20.79 9.15
CA HIS A 209 -2.53 20.45 7.73
C HIS A 209 -1.97 19.07 7.41
N GLY A 210 -2.55 18.02 8.00
CA GLY A 210 -2.07 16.64 7.85
C GLY A 210 -1.14 16.27 9.01
N ASP A 211 -1.68 15.52 9.97
CA ASP A 211 -0.91 14.80 11.00
C ASP A 211 -1.11 13.30 10.72
N THR A 212 0.00 12.59 10.57
CA THR A 212 0.00 11.15 10.33
C THR A 212 0.88 10.47 11.37
N LEU A 213 0.26 9.59 12.15
CA LEU A 213 0.92 8.72 13.10
C LEU A 213 1.02 7.33 12.48
N THR A 214 2.25 6.86 12.29
CA THR A 214 2.54 5.53 11.76
C THR A 214 3.33 4.75 12.79
N GLY A 215 2.75 3.67 13.30
CA GLY A 215 3.38 2.80 14.28
C GLY A 215 3.48 1.35 13.79
N LYS A 216 4.60 0.69 14.09
CA LYS A 216 4.73 -0.77 14.02
C LYS A 216 4.25 -1.34 15.35
N THR A 217 3.04 -1.89 15.37
CA THR A 217 2.54 -2.55 16.58
C THR A 217 2.99 -4.01 16.56
N LEU A 218 3.83 -4.41 17.51
CA LEU A 218 3.85 -5.80 17.96
C LEU A 218 2.51 -6.03 18.66
N GLN A 219 1.66 -6.93 18.14
CA GLN A 219 0.43 -7.31 18.85
C GLN A 219 0.80 -8.01 20.15
N GLN A 220 0.96 -7.26 21.23
CA GLN A 220 0.77 -7.77 22.57
C GLN A 220 -0.72 -7.65 22.88
N VAL A 221 -1.49 -8.67 22.48
CA VAL A 221 -2.87 -8.83 22.96
C VAL A 221 -2.79 -9.24 24.43
N CYS A 222 -2.71 -8.25 25.32
CA CYS A 222 -3.05 -8.42 26.74
C CYS A 222 -3.17 -7.06 27.43
N SER A 223 -4.32 -6.41 27.27
CA SER A 223 -4.97 -5.63 28.34
C SER A 223 -6.19 -4.95 27.74
N LEU A 224 -7.37 -5.42 28.12
CA LEU A 224 -8.64 -4.68 28.27
C LEU A 224 -9.77 -5.70 28.14
N LEU A 225 -9.84 -6.67 29.04
CA LEU A 225 -11.05 -7.44 29.36
C LEU A 225 -10.84 -8.18 30.70
N HIS A 226 -10.40 -7.44 31.72
CA HIS A 226 -10.71 -7.79 33.11
C HIS A 226 -11.10 -6.49 33.82
N PRO A 227 -12.38 -6.30 34.20
CA PRO A 227 -12.74 -5.18 35.06
C PRO A 227 -12.09 -5.39 36.45
N PRO A 228 -11.69 -4.31 37.13
CA PRO A 228 -11.16 -4.41 38.49
C PRO A 228 -12.25 -4.92 39.42
N VAL A 229 -11.97 -6.01 40.13
CA VAL A 229 -12.75 -6.45 41.28
C VAL A 229 -12.62 -5.35 42.34
N LEU A 230 -13.65 -4.51 42.47
CA LEU A 230 -13.78 -3.58 43.58
C LEU A 230 -13.95 -4.40 44.87
N SER A 231 -12.89 -4.41 45.68
CA SER A 231 -12.92 -4.92 47.04
C SER A 231 -13.79 -4.01 47.91
N LEU A 232 -14.95 -4.51 48.35
CA LEU A 232 -15.79 -3.84 49.34
C LEU A 232 -15.26 -4.16 50.76
N PRO A 233 -15.13 -3.16 51.66
CA PRO A 233 -14.70 -3.41 53.02
C PRO A 233 -15.79 -4.15 53.82
N ARG A 234 -15.40 -5.23 54.49
CA ARG A 234 -16.19 -5.92 55.52
C ARG A 234 -16.62 -4.90 56.59
N LYS A 235 -17.92 -4.64 56.72
CA LYS A 235 -18.49 -4.14 57.98
C LYS A 235 -18.73 -5.34 58.88
N LEU A 236 -18.06 -5.32 60.02
CA LEU A 236 -18.33 -6.14 61.19
C LEU A 236 -19.74 -5.86 61.70
N GLN A 237 -20.58 -6.89 61.78
CA GLN A 237 -21.43 -7.16 62.95
C GLN A 237 -21.87 -8.63 62.93
#